data_AF-A0A4R9JTV6-F1
#
_entry.id   AF-A0A4R9JTV6-F1
#
_cell.length_a   1.000
_cell.length_b   1.000
_cell.length_c   1.000
_cell.angle_alpha   90.00
_cell.angle_beta   90.00
_cell.angle_gamma   90.00
#
_symmetry.space_group_name_H-M   'P 1'
#
loop_
_entity.id
_entity.type
_entity.pdbx_description
1 polymer ?
#
loop_
_entity_poly.entity_id
_entity_poly.type
_entity_poly.pdbx_seq_one_letter_code
_entity_poly.pdbx_strand_id
1 'polypeptide(L)'
;MKVSEKEEIPTSLPLDKRFTRTYYQDDSFVANIRRALPRMISYEVFTGSVLPNLNEREKEFLLPYYRERTDATGNYFQLKTIPYRIRKESAERILNEANIDEAGRDFLSQFYHFDEGIEQFVLNDTVTEADEIRILQLIKRRDYYIGNVEKSMISNIFERFPEIPKKDIFFANLYIPPNHKYYSPPNLKHISGMQIVEASRQFGIACNHMYGKVPFEDVTFLLLYLNSEFLQYAKMNMPIKLRAKAKEVKLSKSGYWNYSKLEITAYQENQEITRIEMAASILPLKVYKRLKSTQEEEYEIDPRFRILDRFKNNISIRENGRNIVSTIENISNSGFMVRSSGTHPGIFFAEQQLEFFMHFDIVGFVHGTCTLLWIKEDDNNEDTFFAGFKFDEISELDKANVKEAINRYGRLIEDREIQ
;
A
#
# COMPACT_ATOMS: atom_id res chain seq x y z
N MET A 1 -19.49 -37.35 17.59
CA MET A 1 -19.82 -35.98 17.13
C MET A 1 -18.54 -35.17 17.22
N LYS A 2 -17.85 -34.92 16.10
CA LYS A 2 -16.62 -34.11 16.11
C LYS A 2 -17.04 -32.66 16.29
N VAL A 3 -16.64 -32.05 17.40
CA VAL A 3 -16.71 -30.60 17.60
C VAL A 3 -15.90 -30.00 16.46
N SER A 4 -16.55 -29.28 15.54
CA SER A 4 -15.82 -28.52 14.52
C SER A 4 -14.98 -27.49 15.27
N GLU A 5 -13.66 -27.59 15.19
CA GLU A 5 -12.78 -26.51 15.57
C GLU A 5 -13.24 -25.26 14.80
N LYS A 6 -13.83 -24.29 15.51
CA LYS A 6 -14.07 -22.97 14.93
C LYS A 6 -12.71 -22.43 14.56
N GLU A 7 -12.42 -22.33 13.25
CA GLU A 7 -11.24 -21.61 12.78
C GLU A 7 -11.20 -20.25 13.46
N GLU A 8 -10.13 -20.00 14.20
CA GLU A 8 -9.94 -18.74 14.89
C GLU A 8 -9.82 -17.60 13.87
N ILE A 9 -10.62 -16.56 14.06
CA ILE A 9 -10.52 -15.35 13.25
C ILE A 9 -9.15 -14.71 13.56
N PRO A 10 -8.32 -14.40 12.55
CA PRO A 10 -7.01 -13.83 12.79
C PRO A 10 -7.13 -12.46 13.48
N THR A 11 -6.10 -12.08 14.24
CA THR A 11 -6.08 -10.79 14.95
C THR A 11 -5.91 -9.60 14.01
N SER A 12 -5.31 -9.81 12.83
CA SER A 12 -5.15 -8.82 11.78
C SER A 12 -5.00 -9.49 10.42
N LEU A 13 -5.36 -8.75 9.36
CA LEU A 13 -5.14 -9.14 7.97
C LEU A 13 -4.15 -8.15 7.33
N PRO A 14 -2.82 -8.38 7.45
CA PRO A 14 -1.83 -7.55 6.78
C PRO A 14 -2.07 -7.52 5.27
N LEU A 15 -1.94 -6.34 4.68
CA LEU A 15 -2.10 -6.18 3.25
C LEU A 15 -0.90 -6.78 2.52
N ASP A 16 -1.15 -7.64 1.53
CA ASP A 16 -0.13 -8.22 0.67
C ASP A 16 0.69 -7.12 -0.04
N LYS A 17 2.02 -7.23 0.04
CA LYS A 17 2.98 -6.27 -0.52
C LYS A 17 2.75 -5.89 -1.99
N ARG A 18 2.09 -6.74 -2.78
CA ARG A 18 1.73 -6.46 -4.17
C ARG A 18 0.79 -5.27 -4.29
N PHE A 19 -0.08 -5.04 -3.30
CA PHE A 19 -1.01 -3.91 -3.28
C PHE A 19 -0.38 -2.61 -2.75
N THR A 20 0.78 -2.67 -2.10
CA THR A 20 1.49 -1.51 -1.55
C THR A 20 2.70 -1.10 -2.40
N ARG A 21 3.07 -1.94 -3.38
CA ARG A 21 4.28 -1.83 -4.21
C ARG A 21 5.56 -1.80 -3.36
N THR A 22 5.60 -2.60 -2.29
CA THR A 22 6.80 -2.78 -1.46
C THR A 22 7.51 -4.10 -1.79
N TYR A 23 8.81 -4.17 -1.48
CA TYR A 23 9.62 -5.35 -1.78
C TYR A 23 9.40 -6.47 -0.76
N TYR A 24 9.35 -6.13 0.53
CA TYR A 24 9.13 -7.07 1.62
C TYR A 24 7.74 -6.90 2.22
N GLN A 25 7.23 -8.00 2.80
CA GLN A 25 5.92 -7.98 3.46
C GLN A 25 5.95 -7.11 4.71
N ASP A 26 7.09 -7.08 5.41
CA ASP A 26 7.27 -6.25 6.60
C ASP A 26 7.17 -4.75 6.29
N ASP A 27 7.45 -4.34 5.05
CA ASP A 27 7.32 -2.94 4.61
C ASP A 27 5.86 -2.51 4.35
N SER A 28 4.89 -3.44 4.47
CA SER A 28 3.47 -3.14 4.30
C SER A 28 2.86 -2.66 5.61
N PHE A 29 2.48 -1.37 5.67
CA PHE A 29 1.99 -0.72 6.89
C PHE A 29 0.48 -0.67 7.02
N VAL A 30 -0.22 -1.44 6.20
CA VAL A 30 -1.67 -1.39 6.08
C VAL A 30 -2.23 -2.77 6.38
N ALA A 31 -3.28 -2.83 7.17
CA ALA A 31 -4.02 -4.06 7.44
C ALA A 31 -5.53 -3.82 7.39
N ASN A 32 -6.31 -4.89 7.29
CA ASN A 32 -7.78 -4.87 7.37
C ASN A 32 -8.40 -3.86 6.38
N ILE A 33 -7.88 -3.85 5.15
CA ILE A 33 -8.40 -2.97 4.11
C ILE A 33 -9.80 -3.42 3.70
N ARG A 34 -10.71 -2.46 3.58
CA ARG A 34 -12.10 -2.72 3.21
C ARG A 34 -12.79 -1.50 2.61
N ARG A 35 -13.94 -1.72 1.98
CA ARG A 35 -14.91 -0.67 1.68
C ARG A 35 -15.86 -0.47 2.89
N ALA A 36 -16.54 0.68 2.92
CA ALA A 36 -17.66 0.90 3.81
C ALA A 36 -18.73 -0.18 3.59
N LEU A 37 -19.21 -0.78 4.67
CA LEU A 37 -20.24 -1.80 4.61
C LEU A 37 -21.62 -1.17 4.41
N PRO A 38 -22.49 -1.74 3.57
CA PRO A 38 -23.87 -1.30 3.44
C PRO A 38 -24.63 -1.58 4.74
N ARG A 39 -25.17 -0.54 5.38
CA ARG A 39 -25.93 -0.75 6.64
C ARG A 39 -27.24 -1.51 6.40
N MET A 40 -27.83 -1.33 5.23
CA MET A 40 -29.06 -1.99 4.80
C MET A 40 -28.87 -2.54 3.40
N ILE A 41 -29.35 -3.76 3.17
CA ILE A 41 -29.40 -4.42 1.87
C ILE A 41 -30.84 -4.88 1.67
N SER A 42 -31.47 -4.56 0.54
CA SER A 42 -32.83 -5.01 0.24
C SER A 42 -32.93 -6.53 0.31
N TYR A 43 -34.08 -7.04 0.74
CA TYR A 43 -34.33 -8.47 0.83
C TYR A 43 -34.06 -9.19 -0.50
N GLU A 44 -34.52 -8.63 -1.62
CA GLU A 44 -34.34 -9.21 -2.96
C GLU A 44 -32.87 -9.41 -3.33
N VAL A 45 -32.02 -8.39 -3.15
CA VAL A 45 -30.58 -8.50 -3.40
C VAL A 45 -29.92 -9.51 -2.45
N PHE A 46 -30.25 -9.48 -1.16
CA PHE A 46 -29.58 -10.36 -0.19
C PHE A 46 -29.96 -11.83 -0.39
N THR A 47 -31.25 -12.12 -0.60
CA THR A 47 -31.76 -13.49 -0.75
C THR A 47 -31.68 -14.03 -2.17
N GLY A 48 -31.77 -13.16 -3.18
CA GLY A 48 -31.74 -13.53 -4.60
C GLY A 48 -30.34 -13.53 -5.22
N SER A 49 -29.45 -12.63 -4.78
CA SER A 49 -28.09 -12.51 -5.35
C SER A 49 -27.00 -12.96 -4.38
N VAL A 50 -27.06 -12.54 -3.12
CA VAL A 50 -25.97 -12.81 -2.15
C VAL A 50 -26.01 -14.26 -1.66
N LEU A 51 -27.03 -14.63 -0.87
CA LEU A 51 -27.11 -15.93 -0.20
C LEU A 51 -26.98 -17.14 -1.13
N PRO A 52 -27.61 -17.18 -2.33
CA PRO A 52 -27.52 -18.35 -3.21
C PRO A 52 -26.09 -18.60 -3.73
N ASN A 53 -25.27 -17.56 -3.79
CA ASN A 53 -23.90 -17.59 -4.32
C ASN A 53 -22.84 -17.67 -3.22
N LEU A 54 -23.23 -17.76 -1.94
CA LEU A 54 -22.33 -18.03 -0.82
C LEU A 54 -22.22 -19.53 -0.56
N ASN A 55 -21.03 -19.98 -0.17
CA ASN A 55 -20.89 -21.32 0.42
C ASN A 55 -21.41 -21.34 1.87
N GLU A 56 -21.64 -22.52 2.44
CA GLU A 56 -22.21 -22.65 3.79
C GLU A 56 -21.37 -21.95 4.87
N ARG A 57 -20.04 -22.01 4.77
CA ARG A 57 -19.14 -21.34 5.71
C ARG A 57 -19.31 -19.82 5.67
N GLU A 58 -19.44 -19.24 4.48
CA GLU A 58 -19.67 -17.81 4.29
C GLU A 58 -21.05 -17.38 4.81
N LYS A 59 -22.08 -18.22 4.63
CA LYS A 59 -23.43 -17.97 5.20
C LYS A 59 -23.40 -17.98 6.72
N GLU A 60 -22.81 -19.02 7.31
CA GLU A 60 -22.63 -19.15 8.76
C GLU A 60 -21.86 -17.97 9.36
N PHE A 61 -20.86 -17.45 8.64
CA PHE A 61 -20.12 -16.27 9.03
C PHE A 61 -20.94 -14.97 8.88
N LEU A 62 -21.67 -14.78 7.78
CA LEU A 62 -22.32 -13.51 7.44
C LEU A 62 -23.62 -13.24 8.21
N LEU A 63 -24.47 -14.27 8.36
CA LEU A 63 -25.82 -14.14 8.96
C LEU A 63 -25.84 -13.65 10.42
N PRO A 64 -24.83 -13.94 11.27
CA PRO A 64 -24.73 -13.32 12.59
C PRO A 64 -24.63 -11.78 12.56
N TYR A 65 -24.08 -11.21 11.48
CA TYR A 65 -23.84 -9.78 11.32
C TYR A 65 -24.95 -9.06 10.54
N TYR A 66 -25.67 -9.73 9.64
CA TYR A 66 -26.81 -9.15 8.90
C TYR A 66 -28.11 -9.84 9.29
N ARG A 67 -29.00 -9.09 9.94
CA ARG A 67 -30.28 -9.63 10.41
C ARG A 67 -31.42 -9.15 9.53
N GLU A 68 -32.32 -10.06 9.19
CA GLU A 68 -33.57 -9.74 8.53
C GLU A 68 -34.44 -8.84 9.42
N ARG A 69 -35.03 -7.82 8.81
CA ARG A 69 -35.92 -6.82 9.40
C ARG A 69 -37.06 -6.52 8.44
N THR A 70 -38.16 -6.07 9.02
CA THR A 70 -39.36 -5.65 8.29
C THR A 70 -39.83 -4.33 8.87
N ASP A 71 -40.06 -3.35 8.01
CA ASP A 71 -40.73 -2.09 8.36
C ASP A 71 -41.71 -1.65 7.27
N ALA A 72 -42.20 -0.40 7.36
CA ALA A 72 -43.16 0.15 6.41
C ALA A 72 -42.64 0.22 4.96
N THR A 73 -41.32 0.17 4.77
CA THR A 73 -40.67 0.20 3.44
C THR A 73 -40.45 -1.19 2.85
N GLY A 74 -40.68 -2.25 3.63
CA GLY A 74 -40.58 -3.66 3.22
C GLY A 74 -39.58 -4.48 4.05
N ASN A 75 -39.14 -5.60 3.48
CA ASN A 75 -38.15 -6.49 4.10
C ASN A 75 -36.74 -6.11 3.66
N TYR A 76 -35.78 -6.17 4.58
CA TYR A 76 -34.38 -5.89 4.33
C TYR A 76 -33.45 -6.59 5.33
N PHE A 77 -32.17 -6.68 5.00
CA PHE A 77 -31.12 -7.16 5.89
C PHE A 77 -30.32 -5.97 6.43
N GLN A 78 -30.14 -5.93 7.75
CA GLN A 78 -29.48 -4.82 8.43
C GLN A 78 -28.23 -5.28 9.16
N LEU A 79 -27.15 -4.51 9.00
CA LEU A 79 -25.90 -4.72 9.72
C LEU A 79 -26.10 -4.49 11.23
N LYS A 80 -25.63 -5.44 12.04
CA LYS A 80 -25.76 -5.47 13.51
C LYS A 80 -24.73 -4.58 14.21
N THR A 81 -24.61 -3.32 13.80
CA THR A 81 -23.67 -2.36 14.39
C THR A 81 -24.28 -1.33 15.30
N ILE A 82 -25.58 -1.02 15.17
CA ILE A 82 -26.33 -0.23 16.15
C ILE A 82 -27.78 -0.71 16.19
N PRO A 83 -28.49 -0.56 17.33
CA PRO A 83 -29.90 -0.91 17.41
C PRO A 83 -30.73 -0.04 16.46
N TYR A 84 -31.58 -0.63 15.64
CA TYR A 84 -32.55 0.13 14.84
C TYR A 84 -33.76 0.58 15.65
N ARG A 85 -34.19 -0.26 16.60
CA ARG A 85 -35.30 0.04 17.51
C ARG A 85 -34.88 -0.21 18.94
N ILE A 86 -35.25 0.71 19.83
CA ILE A 86 -35.00 0.61 21.27
C ILE A 86 -36.31 0.91 21.98
N ARG A 87 -36.81 -0.03 22.78
CA ARG A 87 -37.98 0.21 23.64
C ARG A 87 -37.70 1.35 24.62
N LYS A 88 -38.70 2.16 24.94
CA LYS A 88 -38.57 3.31 25.86
C LYS A 88 -37.82 2.97 27.15
N GLU A 89 -38.25 1.94 27.86
CA GLU A 89 -37.61 1.47 29.11
C GLU A 89 -36.14 1.06 28.91
N SER A 90 -35.84 0.42 27.78
CA SER A 90 -34.47 0.01 27.44
C SER A 90 -33.60 1.21 27.09
N ALA A 91 -34.16 2.23 26.43
CA ALA A 91 -33.47 3.47 26.11
C ALA A 91 -33.14 4.23 27.41
N GLU A 92 -34.11 4.41 28.30
CA GLU A 92 -33.91 5.04 29.60
C GLU A 92 -32.84 4.31 30.43
N ARG A 93 -32.90 2.97 30.46
CA ARG A 93 -31.86 2.16 31.12
C ARG A 93 -30.48 2.38 30.50
N ILE A 94 -30.36 2.36 29.17
CA ILE A 94 -29.08 2.60 28.47
C ILE A 94 -28.53 3.98 28.81
N LEU A 95 -29.37 5.02 28.77
CA LEU A 95 -28.97 6.39 29.08
C LEU A 95 -28.46 6.53 30.52
N ASN A 96 -29.13 5.86 31.48
CA ASN A 96 -28.76 5.87 32.89
C ASN A 96 -27.49 5.05 33.16
N GLU A 97 -27.40 3.81 32.66
CA GLU A 97 -26.23 2.93 32.85
C GLU A 97 -24.96 3.52 32.22
N ALA A 98 -25.10 4.16 31.06
CA ALA A 98 -23.97 4.76 30.37
C ALA A 98 -23.54 6.11 30.97
N ASN A 99 -24.38 6.70 31.84
CA ASN A 99 -24.22 8.04 32.43
C ASN A 99 -23.99 9.11 31.34
N ILE A 100 -24.88 9.13 30.34
CA ILE A 100 -24.79 10.05 29.19
C ILE A 100 -25.26 11.46 29.62
N ASP A 101 -24.39 12.45 29.38
CA ASP A 101 -24.65 13.86 29.62
C ASP A 101 -25.67 14.46 28.63
N GLU A 102 -26.08 15.70 28.86
CA GLU A 102 -27.08 16.38 28.04
C GLU A 102 -26.64 16.48 26.56
N ALA A 103 -25.38 16.83 26.31
CA ALA A 103 -24.80 16.88 24.97
C ALA A 103 -24.84 15.53 24.24
N GLY A 104 -24.60 14.43 24.95
CA GLY A 104 -24.72 13.08 24.39
C GLY A 104 -26.17 12.68 24.10
N ARG A 105 -27.13 13.12 24.92
CA ARG A 105 -28.57 12.91 24.66
C ARG A 105 -29.04 13.68 23.43
N ASP A 106 -28.62 14.93 23.30
CA ASP A 106 -28.90 15.78 22.13
C ASP A 106 -28.28 15.23 20.85
N PHE A 107 -27.11 14.60 20.96
CA PHE A 107 -26.52 13.90 19.81
C PHE A 107 -27.34 12.67 19.41
N LEU A 108 -27.80 11.85 20.36
CA LEU A 108 -28.59 10.65 20.07
C LEU A 108 -29.96 10.98 19.48
N SER A 109 -30.61 12.07 19.92
CA SER A 109 -31.93 12.50 19.42
C SER A 109 -31.92 12.94 17.96
N GLN A 110 -30.76 13.31 17.41
CA GLN A 110 -30.61 13.59 15.96
C GLN A 110 -30.82 12.33 15.10
N PHE A 111 -30.54 11.15 15.67
CA PHE A 111 -30.60 9.88 14.95
C PHE A 111 -31.76 9.00 15.39
N TYR A 112 -32.33 9.19 16.57
CA TYR A 112 -33.47 8.40 17.05
C TYR A 112 -34.67 9.29 17.28
N HIS A 113 -35.80 8.95 16.63
CA HIS A 113 -37.10 9.56 16.93
C HIS A 113 -37.96 8.56 17.72
N PHE A 114 -38.82 9.06 18.60
CA PHE A 114 -39.77 8.22 19.31
C PHE A 114 -41.03 8.03 18.46
N ASP A 115 -41.38 6.77 18.18
CA ASP A 115 -42.63 6.40 17.54
C ASP A 115 -43.64 5.98 18.61
N GLU A 116 -44.65 6.82 18.82
CA GLU A 116 -45.73 6.59 19.81
C GLU A 116 -46.59 5.37 19.46
N GLY A 117 -46.72 5.00 18.19
CA GLY A 117 -47.56 3.88 17.75
C GLY A 117 -46.97 2.52 18.15
N ILE A 118 -45.64 2.42 18.27
CA ILE A 118 -44.93 1.19 18.66
C ILE A 118 -44.14 1.32 19.97
N GLU A 119 -44.27 2.45 20.66
CA GLU A 119 -43.58 2.84 21.90
C GLU A 119 -42.05 2.59 21.88
N GLN A 120 -41.42 2.89 20.75
CA GLN A 120 -40.00 2.62 20.51
C GLN A 120 -39.29 3.83 19.90
N PHE A 121 -38.03 4.01 20.28
CA PHE A 121 -37.10 4.87 19.56
C PHE A 121 -36.64 4.17 18.29
N VAL A 122 -36.85 4.78 17.14
CA VAL A 122 -36.50 4.27 15.81
C VAL A 122 -35.35 5.09 15.23
N LEU A 123 -34.33 4.41 14.73
CA LEU A 123 -33.16 5.03 14.11
C LEU A 123 -33.51 5.58 12.72
N ASN A 124 -33.16 6.84 12.46
CA ASN A 124 -33.23 7.50 11.18
C ASN A 124 -32.22 6.89 10.19
N ASP A 125 -32.54 6.92 8.89
CA ASP A 125 -31.74 6.27 7.84
C ASP A 125 -30.34 6.88 7.65
N THR A 126 -30.17 8.16 8.02
CA THR A 126 -28.94 8.93 7.79
C THR A 126 -27.97 8.82 8.97
N VAL A 127 -27.33 7.66 9.13
CA VAL A 127 -26.23 7.48 10.09
C VAL A 127 -24.98 7.04 9.35
N THR A 128 -23.90 7.81 9.51
CA THR A 128 -22.59 7.49 8.95
C THR A 128 -21.83 6.51 9.86
N GLU A 129 -20.76 5.87 9.37
CA GLU A 129 -19.93 5.00 10.23
C GLU A 129 -19.20 5.79 11.34
N ALA A 130 -18.96 7.10 11.15
CA ALA A 130 -18.43 7.97 12.21
C ALA A 130 -19.47 8.19 13.33
N ASP A 131 -20.72 8.45 12.94
CA ASP A 131 -21.84 8.58 13.87
C ASP A 131 -22.07 7.27 14.63
N GLU A 132 -22.03 6.13 13.94
CA GLU A 132 -22.15 4.79 14.53
C GLU A 132 -21.14 4.55 15.65
N ILE A 133 -19.86 4.89 15.41
CA ILE A 133 -18.80 4.75 16.42
C ILE A 133 -19.12 5.64 17.64
N ARG A 134 -19.54 6.89 17.41
CA ARG A 134 -19.89 7.81 18.50
C ARG A 134 -21.12 7.33 19.28
N ILE A 135 -22.14 6.82 18.59
CA ILE A 135 -23.33 6.20 19.21
C ILE A 135 -22.88 5.02 20.08
N LEU A 136 -22.07 4.11 19.55
CA LEU A 136 -21.58 2.93 20.28
C LEU A 136 -20.75 3.29 21.52
N GLN A 137 -19.93 4.33 21.44
CA GLN A 137 -19.17 4.86 22.57
C GLN A 137 -20.08 5.42 23.65
N LEU A 138 -21.12 6.18 23.26
CA LEU A 138 -22.09 6.74 24.19
C LEU A 138 -22.87 5.62 24.89
N ILE A 139 -23.44 4.66 24.14
CA ILE A 139 -24.27 3.61 24.73
C ILE A 139 -23.48 2.51 25.44
N LYS A 140 -22.15 2.45 25.25
CA LYS A 140 -21.22 1.48 25.88
C LYS A 140 -21.60 -0.01 25.68
N ARG A 141 -22.29 -0.34 24.58
CA ARG A 141 -22.79 -1.70 24.29
C ARG A 141 -21.81 -2.51 23.42
N ARG A 142 -21.16 -3.51 24.02
CA ARG A 142 -20.18 -4.37 23.34
C ARG A 142 -20.81 -5.39 22.39
N ASP A 143 -22.08 -5.74 22.55
CA ASP A 143 -22.80 -6.74 21.75
C ASP A 143 -23.06 -6.33 20.29
N TYR A 144 -22.90 -5.04 19.98
CA TYR A 144 -22.98 -4.46 18.63
C TYR A 144 -21.59 -4.19 18.01
N TYR A 145 -20.52 -4.46 18.75
CA TYR A 145 -19.18 -4.27 18.22
C TYR A 145 -18.85 -5.37 17.20
N ILE A 146 -18.43 -4.95 16.00
CA ILE A 146 -17.86 -5.82 14.96
C ILE A 146 -16.40 -5.40 14.78
N GLY A 147 -15.48 -6.33 14.94
CA GLY A 147 -14.05 -6.07 14.79
C GLY A 147 -13.65 -5.71 13.35
N ASN A 148 -12.46 -5.12 13.21
CA ASN A 148 -11.99 -4.65 11.90
C ASN A 148 -11.73 -5.81 10.92
N VAL A 149 -11.26 -6.95 11.43
CA VAL A 149 -11.00 -8.15 10.62
C VAL A 149 -12.32 -8.68 10.06
N GLU A 150 -13.34 -8.80 10.90
CA GLU A 150 -14.66 -9.28 10.50
C GLU A 150 -15.30 -8.31 9.51
N LYS A 151 -15.23 -6.99 9.77
CA LYS A 151 -15.70 -6.00 8.79
C LYS A 151 -14.98 -6.13 7.45
N SER A 152 -13.69 -6.47 7.45
CA SER A 152 -12.90 -6.66 6.22
C SER A 152 -13.29 -7.93 5.47
N MET A 153 -13.51 -9.03 6.20
CA MET A 153 -14.00 -10.29 5.62
C MET A 153 -15.40 -10.12 5.01
N ILE A 154 -16.33 -9.46 5.71
CA ILE A 154 -17.66 -9.13 5.19
C ILE A 154 -17.53 -8.26 3.92
N SER A 155 -16.69 -7.23 3.94
CA SER A 155 -16.48 -6.37 2.77
C SER A 155 -15.96 -7.16 1.58
N ASN A 156 -15.00 -8.07 1.79
CA ASN A 156 -14.46 -8.91 0.73
C ASN A 156 -15.52 -9.83 0.11
N ILE A 157 -16.42 -10.39 0.94
CA ILE A 157 -17.59 -11.15 0.45
C ILE A 157 -18.45 -10.26 -0.46
N PHE A 158 -18.77 -9.04 -0.01
CA PHE A 158 -19.64 -8.11 -0.74
C PHE A 158 -19.04 -7.50 -1.99
N GLU A 159 -17.72 -7.41 -2.11
CA GLU A 159 -17.09 -6.92 -3.35
C GLU A 159 -17.43 -7.80 -4.56
N ARG A 160 -17.71 -9.10 -4.35
CA ARG A 160 -18.12 -10.05 -5.40
C ARG A 160 -19.51 -9.77 -5.99
N PHE A 161 -20.35 -9.01 -5.29
CA PHE A 161 -21.74 -8.76 -5.68
C PHE A 161 -21.91 -7.34 -6.20
N PRO A 162 -22.06 -7.13 -7.52
CA PRO A 162 -22.26 -5.80 -8.10
C PRO A 162 -23.61 -5.17 -7.72
N GLU A 163 -24.61 -5.98 -7.35
CA GLU A 163 -25.97 -5.55 -6.98
C GLU A 163 -26.00 -4.79 -5.65
N ILE A 164 -24.98 -4.97 -4.80
CA ILE A 164 -24.84 -4.23 -3.56
C ILE A 164 -24.30 -2.83 -3.87
N PRO A 165 -25.02 -1.75 -3.48
CA PRO A 165 -24.52 -0.39 -3.65
C PRO A 165 -23.21 -0.17 -2.90
N LYS A 166 -22.16 0.24 -3.63
CA LYS A 166 -20.81 0.47 -3.11
C LYS A 166 -20.53 1.96 -3.03
N LYS A 167 -20.12 2.42 -1.85
CA LYS A 167 -19.62 3.79 -1.64
C LYS A 167 -18.11 3.81 -1.80
N ASP A 168 -17.54 4.83 -2.44
CA ASP A 168 -16.08 5.03 -2.50
C ASP A 168 -15.53 5.63 -1.20
N ILE A 169 -15.84 4.94 -0.10
CA ILE A 169 -15.31 5.18 1.23
C ILE A 169 -14.66 3.87 1.66
N PHE A 170 -13.39 3.96 2.04
CA PHE A 170 -12.55 2.82 2.37
C PHE A 170 -11.99 2.99 3.77
N PHE A 171 -11.68 1.86 4.40
CA PHE A 171 -11.07 1.83 5.72
C PHE A 171 -9.90 0.88 5.73
N ALA A 172 -8.93 1.17 6.59
CA ALA A 172 -7.83 0.28 6.92
C ALA A 172 -7.33 0.59 8.33
N ASN A 173 -6.41 -0.24 8.81
CA ASN A 173 -5.60 0.04 9.99
C ASN A 173 -4.16 0.30 9.58
N LEU A 174 -3.52 1.25 10.27
CA LEU A 174 -2.06 1.31 10.27
C LEU A 174 -1.56 0.12 11.09
N TYR A 175 -0.64 -0.63 10.52
CA TYR A 175 -0.05 -1.83 11.10
C TYR A 175 1.46 -1.78 10.86
N ILE A 176 2.27 -1.55 11.89
CA ILE A 176 3.72 -1.67 11.75
C ILE A 176 4.13 -2.95 12.46
N PRO A 177 4.84 -3.89 11.80
CA PRO A 177 5.38 -5.06 12.47
C PRO A 177 6.23 -4.64 13.68
N PRO A 178 5.98 -5.20 14.88
CA PRO A 178 6.76 -4.85 16.07
C PRO A 178 8.27 -5.03 15.90
N ASN A 179 8.68 -5.97 15.04
CA ASN A 179 10.07 -6.29 14.76
C ASN A 179 10.65 -5.55 13.54
N HIS A 180 9.94 -4.54 13.03
CA HIS A 180 10.40 -3.79 11.86
C HIS A 180 11.69 -3.02 12.18
N LYS A 181 12.81 -3.41 11.53
CA LYS A 181 14.16 -2.86 11.80
C LYS A 181 14.24 -1.34 11.78
N TYR A 182 13.57 -0.70 10.81
CA TYR A 182 13.61 0.75 10.63
C TYR A 182 12.47 1.50 11.36
N TYR A 183 11.24 1.00 11.28
CA TYR A 183 10.04 1.70 11.75
C TYR A 183 9.62 1.34 13.18
N SER A 184 10.32 0.40 13.83
CA SER A 184 10.12 0.06 15.25
C SER A 184 11.45 0.10 16.04
N PRO A 185 12.17 1.25 16.07
CA PRO A 185 13.42 1.32 16.82
C PRO A 185 13.18 1.26 18.34
N PRO A 186 14.15 0.80 19.15
CA PRO A 186 13.95 0.47 20.58
C PRO A 186 13.44 1.61 21.47
N ASN A 187 13.59 2.87 21.04
CA ASN A 187 13.25 4.07 21.81
C ASN A 187 12.14 4.92 21.14
N LEU A 188 11.38 4.33 20.22
CA LEU A 188 10.28 5.06 19.58
C LEU A 188 9.20 5.37 20.63
N LYS A 189 8.84 6.64 20.80
CA LYS A 189 7.86 7.10 21.81
C LYS A 189 6.47 7.35 21.23
N HIS A 190 6.38 7.53 19.92
CA HIS A 190 5.16 7.85 19.18
C HIS A 190 5.32 7.36 17.73
N ILE A 191 4.21 7.19 17.01
CA ILE A 191 4.24 6.91 15.57
C ILE A 191 4.57 8.21 14.84
N SER A 192 5.61 8.21 14.02
CA SER A 192 6.03 9.38 13.26
C SER A 192 5.01 9.75 12.18
N GLY A 193 4.90 11.05 11.88
CA GLY A 193 4.04 11.53 10.79
C GLY A 193 4.38 10.89 9.45
N MET A 194 5.66 10.63 9.19
CA MET A 194 6.13 9.96 7.97
C MET A 194 5.60 8.52 7.84
N GLN A 195 5.47 7.79 8.94
CA GLN A 195 4.85 6.45 8.92
C GLN A 195 3.38 6.52 8.54
N ILE A 196 2.66 7.53 9.04
CA ILE A 196 1.25 7.75 8.71
C ILE A 196 1.10 8.12 7.23
N VAL A 197 1.98 8.99 6.72
CA VAL A 197 2.01 9.38 5.30
C VAL A 197 2.29 8.18 4.42
N GLU A 198 3.28 7.35 4.77
CA GLU A 198 3.61 6.14 4.00
C GLU A 198 2.49 5.10 4.04
N ALA A 199 1.91 4.82 5.22
CA ALA A 199 0.75 3.95 5.33
C ALA A 199 -0.44 4.47 4.52
N SER A 200 -0.64 5.79 4.48
CA SER A 200 -1.68 6.43 3.68
C SER A 200 -1.41 6.31 2.18
N ARG A 201 -0.16 6.49 1.73
CA ARG A 201 0.25 6.26 0.33
C ARG A 201 -0.03 4.82 -0.08
N GLN A 202 0.40 3.86 0.73
CA GLN A 202 0.17 2.44 0.50
C GLN A 202 -1.32 2.11 0.44
N PHE A 203 -2.11 2.67 1.37
CA PHE A 203 -3.55 2.50 1.40
C PHE A 203 -4.24 3.08 0.15
N GLY A 204 -3.80 4.25 -0.33
CA GLY A 204 -4.31 4.85 -1.57
C GLY A 204 -4.01 4.01 -2.81
N ILE A 205 -2.80 3.45 -2.93
CA ILE A 205 -2.43 2.54 -4.02
C ILE A 205 -3.24 1.25 -3.96
N ALA A 206 -3.42 0.70 -2.76
CA ALA A 206 -4.21 -0.49 -2.55
C ALA A 206 -5.67 -0.28 -2.98
N CYS A 207 -6.25 0.87 -2.67
CA CYS A 207 -7.61 1.22 -3.13
C CYS A 207 -7.72 1.23 -4.66
N ASN A 208 -6.71 1.79 -5.34
CA ASN A 208 -6.67 1.81 -6.80
C ASN A 208 -6.61 0.40 -7.40
N HIS A 209 -5.80 -0.50 -6.85
CA HIS A 209 -5.71 -1.89 -7.33
C HIS A 209 -6.98 -2.69 -7.01
N MET A 210 -7.39 -2.72 -5.74
CA MET A 210 -8.50 -3.57 -5.26
C MET A 210 -9.86 -3.11 -5.79
N TYR A 211 -10.11 -1.80 -5.77
CA TYR A 211 -11.43 -1.24 -6.03
C TYR A 211 -11.50 -0.49 -7.35
N GLY A 212 -10.39 0.17 -7.73
CA GLY A 212 -10.23 0.81 -9.02
C GLY A 212 -9.86 -0.13 -10.17
N LYS A 213 -9.64 -1.42 -9.88
CA LYS A 213 -9.25 -2.47 -10.86
C LYS A 213 -7.99 -2.11 -11.65
N VAL A 214 -7.11 -1.30 -11.08
CA VAL A 214 -5.83 -0.95 -11.71
C VAL A 214 -4.95 -2.20 -11.80
N PRO A 215 -4.41 -2.54 -12.99
CA PRO A 215 -3.55 -3.72 -13.13
C PRO A 215 -2.24 -3.55 -12.34
N PHE A 216 -1.63 -4.65 -11.94
CA PHE A 216 -0.34 -4.62 -11.22
C PHE A 216 0.84 -4.30 -12.13
N GLU A 217 0.74 -4.68 -13.40
CA GLU A 217 1.79 -4.59 -14.40
C GLU A 217 1.46 -3.54 -15.46
N ASP A 218 2.48 -3.12 -16.23
CA ASP A 218 2.38 -2.17 -17.34
C ASP A 218 1.77 -0.79 -17.03
N VAL A 219 1.61 -0.44 -15.75
CA VAL A 219 1.14 0.88 -15.31
C VAL A 219 2.03 1.47 -14.22
N THR A 220 2.13 2.79 -14.22
CA THR A 220 2.81 3.55 -13.18
C THR A 220 1.87 4.54 -12.53
N PHE A 221 2.09 4.80 -11.24
CA PHE A 221 1.40 5.84 -10.49
C PHE A 221 2.27 7.08 -10.50
N LEU A 222 1.75 8.17 -11.06
CA LEU A 222 2.34 9.50 -10.97
C LEU A 222 1.61 10.27 -9.88
N LEU A 223 2.27 10.49 -8.74
CA LEU A 223 1.77 11.35 -7.69
C LEU A 223 1.77 12.80 -8.19
N LEU A 224 0.60 13.43 -8.23
CA LEU A 224 0.45 14.81 -8.69
C LEU A 224 0.66 15.79 -7.53
N TYR A 225 0.10 15.45 -6.37
CA TYR A 225 0.37 16.15 -5.13
C TYR A 225 0.03 15.26 -3.93
N LEU A 226 0.63 15.60 -2.80
CA LEU A 226 0.30 15.08 -1.48
C LEU A 226 0.36 16.24 -0.49
N ASN A 227 -0.75 16.49 0.19
CA ASN A 227 -0.83 17.45 1.29
C ASN A 227 -1.10 16.69 2.58
N SER A 228 -0.43 17.06 3.67
CA SER A 228 -0.59 16.41 4.97
C SER A 228 -0.68 17.45 6.08
N GLU A 229 -1.72 17.34 6.90
CA GLU A 229 -1.94 18.14 8.10
C GLU A 229 -1.93 17.22 9.33
N PHE A 230 -1.03 17.47 10.28
CA PHE A 230 -0.92 16.74 11.54
C PHE A 230 -1.56 17.54 12.67
N LEU A 231 -2.68 17.05 13.18
CA LEU A 231 -3.51 17.75 14.17
C LEU A 231 -3.11 17.38 15.60
N GLN A 232 -2.66 16.13 15.80
CA GLN A 232 -2.27 15.60 17.11
C GLN A 232 -1.12 14.60 16.96
N TYR A 233 -0.44 14.31 18.08
CA TYR A 233 0.56 13.25 18.12
C TYR A 233 -0.10 11.86 18.12
N ALA A 234 0.54 10.89 17.47
CA ALA A 234 0.06 9.53 17.37
C ALA A 234 0.73 8.62 18.42
N LYS A 235 -0.04 8.13 19.40
CA LYS A 235 0.44 7.21 20.44
C LYS A 235 0.81 5.86 19.82
N MET A 236 1.88 5.24 20.30
CA MET A 236 2.32 3.93 19.81
C MET A 236 1.44 2.77 20.28
N ASN A 237 0.95 2.85 21.52
CA ASN A 237 0.21 1.77 22.18
C ASN A 237 -1.28 1.75 21.83
N MET A 238 -1.74 2.61 20.92
CA MET A 238 -3.13 2.70 20.51
C MET A 238 -3.26 2.50 19.00
N PRO A 239 -4.25 1.74 18.53
CA PRO A 239 -4.43 1.48 17.10
C PRO A 239 -4.80 2.75 16.35
N ILE A 240 -4.27 2.90 15.14
CA ILE A 240 -4.64 3.98 14.22
C ILE A 240 -5.52 3.39 13.11
N LYS A 241 -6.68 4.03 12.91
CA LYS A 241 -7.62 3.72 11.83
C LYS A 241 -7.44 4.74 10.72
N LEU A 242 -7.44 4.29 9.47
CA LEU A 242 -7.40 5.14 8.29
C LEU A 242 -8.76 5.07 7.60
N ARG A 243 -9.29 6.22 7.19
CA ARG A 243 -10.49 6.32 6.34
C ARG A 243 -10.13 7.09 5.09
N ALA A 244 -10.28 6.48 3.92
CA ALA A 244 -10.14 7.17 2.64
C ALA A 244 -11.52 7.45 2.04
N LYS A 245 -11.74 8.66 1.52
CA LYS A 245 -12.89 9.01 0.70
C LYS A 245 -12.39 9.39 -0.68
N ALA A 246 -12.87 8.71 -1.72
CA ALA A 246 -12.60 9.17 -3.09
C ALA A 246 -13.42 10.44 -3.35
N LYS A 247 -12.72 11.53 -3.64
CA LYS A 247 -13.32 12.82 -3.98
C LYS A 247 -13.57 12.91 -5.48
N GLU A 248 -12.65 12.35 -6.27
CA GLU A 248 -12.73 12.31 -7.73
C GLU A 248 -12.04 11.05 -8.23
N VAL A 249 -12.66 10.38 -9.19
CA VAL A 249 -12.09 9.25 -9.93
C VAL A 249 -12.40 9.41 -11.40
N LYS A 250 -11.45 9.06 -12.27
CA LYS A 250 -11.69 8.98 -13.71
C LYS A 250 -11.38 7.58 -14.18
N LEU A 251 -12.18 7.11 -15.15
CA LEU A 251 -12.04 5.79 -15.71
C LEU A 251 -11.25 5.84 -17.01
N SER A 252 -10.41 4.84 -17.20
CA SER A 252 -9.83 4.52 -18.50
C SER A 252 -10.91 3.94 -19.44
N LYS A 253 -10.58 3.84 -20.73
CA LYS A 253 -11.42 3.13 -21.70
C LYS A 253 -11.67 1.67 -21.32
N SER A 254 -10.76 1.06 -20.56
CA SER A 254 -10.86 -0.33 -20.09
C SER A 254 -11.59 -0.46 -18.74
N GLY A 255 -12.14 0.64 -18.20
CA GLY A 255 -12.98 0.63 -17.01
C GLY A 255 -12.23 0.61 -15.66
N TYR A 256 -10.91 0.70 -15.65
CA TYR A 256 -10.11 0.87 -14.42
C TYR A 256 -9.85 2.35 -14.11
N TRP A 257 -9.51 2.69 -12.88
CA TRP A 257 -9.19 4.07 -12.48
C TRP A 257 -7.89 4.56 -13.13
N ASN A 258 -7.94 5.59 -13.97
CA ASN A 258 -6.73 6.24 -14.53
C ASN A 258 -6.38 7.56 -13.81
N TYR A 259 -7.23 7.99 -12.89
CA TYR A 259 -7.01 9.11 -11.99
C TYR A 259 -7.78 8.85 -10.70
N SER A 260 -7.17 9.16 -9.57
CA SER A 260 -7.83 9.13 -8.26
C SER A 260 -7.37 10.29 -7.40
N LYS A 261 -8.33 10.99 -6.80
CA LYS A 261 -8.12 11.98 -5.73
C LYS A 261 -8.76 11.46 -4.46
N LEU A 262 -7.94 11.18 -3.44
CA LEU A 262 -8.35 10.58 -2.18
C LEU A 262 -8.08 11.55 -1.02
N GLU A 263 -9.06 11.68 -0.14
CA GLU A 263 -8.89 12.31 1.18
C GLU A 263 -8.83 11.20 2.23
N ILE A 264 -7.69 11.08 2.90
CA ILE A 264 -7.42 10.08 3.93
C ILE A 264 -7.36 10.78 5.29
N THR A 265 -8.20 10.35 6.21
CA THR A 265 -8.19 10.81 7.60
C THR A 265 -7.71 9.68 8.50
N ALA A 266 -6.70 9.95 9.32
CA ALA A 266 -6.24 9.05 10.36
C ALA A 266 -6.92 9.38 11.69
N TYR A 267 -7.38 8.35 12.37
CA TYR A 267 -8.06 8.42 13.65
C TYR A 267 -7.34 7.58 14.70
N GLN A 268 -7.22 8.11 15.90
CA GLN A 268 -6.80 7.37 17.08
C GLN A 268 -7.73 7.74 18.25
N GLU A 269 -8.18 6.74 19.02
CA GLU A 269 -9.18 6.95 20.08
C GLU A 269 -10.45 7.68 19.57
N ASN A 270 -10.76 7.48 18.27
CA ASN A 270 -11.86 8.13 17.54
C ASN A 270 -11.74 9.66 17.41
N GLN A 271 -10.55 10.22 17.64
CA GLN A 271 -10.22 11.60 17.33
C GLN A 271 -9.42 11.66 16.03
N GLU A 272 -9.65 12.72 15.24
CA GLU A 272 -8.85 13.00 14.05
C GLU A 272 -7.45 13.45 14.46
N ILE A 273 -6.43 12.71 14.00
CA ILE A 273 -5.03 13.02 14.30
C ILE A 273 -4.26 13.51 13.08
N THR A 274 -4.69 13.14 11.87
CA THR A 274 -4.03 13.53 10.62
C THR A 274 -5.03 13.56 9.47
N ARG A 275 -4.88 14.53 8.57
CA ARG A 275 -5.60 14.59 7.29
C ARG A 275 -4.58 14.61 6.17
N ILE A 276 -4.76 13.75 5.18
CA ILE A 276 -3.90 13.63 4.02
C ILE A 276 -4.79 13.72 2.79
N GLU A 277 -4.42 14.58 1.85
CA GLU A 277 -5.05 14.63 0.54
C GLU A 277 -4.01 14.26 -0.52
N MET A 278 -4.35 13.31 -1.38
CA MET A 278 -3.45 12.89 -2.46
C MET A 278 -4.21 12.77 -3.77
N ALA A 279 -3.57 13.15 -4.86
CA ALA A 279 -4.04 12.83 -6.20
C ALA A 279 -2.96 12.13 -7.00
N ALA A 280 -3.36 11.10 -7.74
CA ALA A 280 -2.48 10.35 -8.61
C ALA A 280 -3.11 10.18 -9.98
N SER A 281 -2.28 10.26 -11.02
CA SER A 281 -2.61 9.77 -12.36
C SER A 281 -1.99 8.39 -12.54
N ILE A 282 -2.75 7.48 -13.15
CA ILE A 282 -2.29 6.12 -13.46
C ILE A 282 -2.12 6.03 -14.97
N LEU A 283 -0.87 5.88 -15.40
CA LEU A 283 -0.48 5.92 -16.81
C LEU A 283 0.07 4.57 -17.25
N PRO A 284 -0.22 4.13 -18.50
CA PRO A 284 0.51 3.04 -19.10
C PRO A 284 2.01 3.33 -19.14
N LEU A 285 2.84 2.33 -18.84
CA LEU A 285 4.29 2.50 -18.73
C LEU A 285 4.91 3.03 -20.02
N LYS A 286 4.39 2.64 -21.19
CA LYS A 286 4.81 3.17 -22.50
C LYS A 286 4.59 4.68 -22.62
N VAL A 287 3.47 5.18 -22.12
CA VAL A 287 3.17 6.62 -22.13
C VAL A 287 4.10 7.36 -21.18
N TYR A 288 4.31 6.83 -19.97
CA TYR A 288 5.25 7.39 -19.01
C TYR A 288 6.68 7.47 -19.57
N LYS A 289 7.18 6.38 -20.18
CA LYS A 289 8.50 6.36 -20.82
C LYS A 289 8.65 7.45 -21.89
N ARG A 290 7.62 7.68 -22.69
CA ARG A 290 7.59 8.75 -23.71
C ARG A 290 7.55 10.16 -23.10
N LEU A 291 6.89 10.35 -21.95
CA LEU A 291 6.90 11.63 -21.24
C LEU A 291 8.27 11.91 -20.60
N LYS A 292 8.95 10.87 -20.10
CA LYS A 292 10.30 11.01 -19.54
C LYS A 292 11.35 11.27 -20.62
N SER A 293 11.22 10.69 -21.82
CA SER A 293 12.21 10.89 -22.89
C SER A 293 12.30 12.32 -23.41
N THR A 294 11.33 13.18 -23.10
CA THR A 294 11.39 14.62 -23.41
C THR A 294 12.04 15.46 -22.30
N GLN A 295 12.49 14.82 -21.23
CA GLN A 295 13.13 15.42 -20.05
C GLN A 295 14.52 14.82 -19.83
N GLU A 296 15.30 14.61 -20.91
CA GLU A 296 16.66 14.11 -20.74
C GLU A 296 17.51 15.15 -19.99
N GLU A 297 18.15 14.71 -18.92
CA GLU A 297 19.08 15.52 -18.13
C GLU A 297 20.37 15.68 -18.93
N GLU A 298 20.75 16.92 -19.20
CA GLU A 298 22.03 17.26 -19.81
C GLU A 298 23.08 17.39 -18.69
N TYR A 299 24.02 16.46 -18.66
CA TYR A 299 25.15 16.48 -17.73
C TYR A 299 26.39 17.01 -18.45
N GLU A 300 27.14 17.90 -17.81
CA GLU A 300 28.40 18.43 -18.37
C GLU A 300 29.48 17.34 -18.50
N ILE A 301 29.46 16.37 -17.59
CA ILE A 301 30.36 15.22 -17.54
C ILE A 301 29.52 13.94 -17.50
N ASP A 302 29.92 12.89 -18.21
CA ASP A 302 29.22 11.59 -18.21
C ASP A 302 29.03 11.08 -16.77
N PRO A 303 27.79 11.04 -16.26
CA PRO A 303 27.53 10.72 -14.87
C PRO A 303 27.88 9.28 -14.56
N ARG A 304 28.44 9.05 -13.37
CA ARG A 304 28.72 7.70 -12.88
C ARG A 304 27.75 7.31 -11.78
N PHE A 305 27.32 6.06 -11.83
CA PHE A 305 26.31 5.53 -10.93
C PHE A 305 26.87 4.35 -10.15
N ARG A 306 26.73 4.39 -8.83
CA ARG A 306 26.93 3.22 -7.97
C ARG A 306 25.72 2.31 -8.11
N ILE A 307 25.95 1.02 -8.37
CA ILE A 307 24.89 0.02 -8.40
C ILE A 307 24.53 -0.35 -6.96
N LEU A 308 23.25 -0.33 -6.62
CA LEU A 308 22.78 -0.74 -5.30
C LEU A 308 23.17 -2.20 -5.00
N ASP A 309 23.81 -2.44 -3.85
CA ASP A 309 24.31 -3.76 -3.38
C ASP A 309 23.25 -4.88 -3.34
N ARG A 310 21.98 -4.52 -3.44
CA ARG A 310 20.85 -5.47 -3.41
C ARG A 310 20.67 -6.24 -4.73
N PHE A 311 21.42 -5.90 -5.78
CA PHE A 311 21.36 -6.56 -7.09
C PHE A 311 22.69 -7.24 -7.40
N LYS A 312 22.65 -8.33 -8.18
CA LYS A 312 23.89 -8.92 -8.70
C LYS A 312 24.61 -7.87 -9.53
N ASN A 313 25.78 -7.46 -9.06
CA ASN A 313 26.66 -6.49 -9.70
C ASN A 313 27.96 -7.15 -10.17
N ASN A 314 27.95 -8.46 -10.40
CA ASN A 314 29.11 -9.16 -10.92
C ASN A 314 29.26 -8.91 -12.42
N ILE A 315 30.51 -8.76 -12.85
CA ILE A 315 30.89 -8.65 -14.24
C ILE A 315 32.01 -9.65 -14.53
N SER A 316 31.89 -10.36 -15.65
CA SER A 316 32.96 -11.20 -16.18
C SER A 316 33.70 -10.43 -17.25
N ILE A 317 35.00 -10.23 -17.08
CA ILE A 317 35.90 -9.65 -18.08
C ILE A 317 36.78 -10.78 -18.61
N ARG A 318 36.95 -10.88 -19.93
CA ARG A 318 37.61 -12.02 -20.58
C ARG A 318 38.65 -11.58 -21.61
N GLU A 319 39.74 -12.33 -21.66
CA GLU A 319 40.79 -12.24 -22.69
C GLU A 319 41.18 -13.67 -23.09
N ASN A 320 41.03 -14.04 -24.37
CA ASN A 320 41.50 -15.32 -24.93
C ASN A 320 41.17 -16.58 -24.08
N GLY A 321 39.94 -16.65 -23.56
CA GLY A 321 39.44 -17.77 -22.74
C GLY A 321 39.78 -17.70 -21.24
N ARG A 322 40.57 -16.72 -20.79
CA ARG A 322 40.77 -16.40 -19.37
C ARG A 322 39.65 -15.46 -18.91
N ASN A 323 39.15 -15.65 -17.69
CA ASN A 323 38.09 -14.81 -17.13
C ASN A 323 38.44 -14.28 -15.74
N ILE A 324 38.14 -13.00 -15.51
CA ILE A 324 38.09 -12.41 -14.17
C ILE A 324 36.63 -12.11 -13.86
N VAL A 325 36.17 -12.55 -12.69
CA VAL A 325 34.88 -12.15 -12.16
C VAL A 325 35.13 -11.07 -11.12
N SER A 326 34.62 -9.87 -11.40
CA SER A 326 34.80 -8.69 -10.56
C SER A 326 33.44 -8.15 -10.13
N THR A 327 33.44 -7.27 -9.14
CA THR A 327 32.24 -6.55 -8.68
C THR A 327 32.22 -5.17 -9.31
N ILE A 328 31.10 -4.76 -9.92
CA ILE A 328 30.91 -3.41 -10.46
C ILE A 328 30.77 -2.44 -9.28
N GLU A 329 31.67 -1.48 -9.20
CA GLU A 329 31.67 -0.40 -8.22
C GLU A 329 30.90 0.82 -8.73
N ASN A 330 31.09 1.18 -9.99
CA ASN A 330 30.24 2.15 -10.69
C ASN A 330 30.17 1.88 -12.19
N ILE A 331 29.16 2.45 -12.84
CA ILE A 331 28.90 2.33 -14.27
C ILE A 331 28.43 3.68 -14.83
N SER A 332 28.71 3.94 -16.11
CA SER A 332 28.15 5.04 -16.88
C SER A 332 27.71 4.55 -18.26
N ASN A 333 27.24 5.46 -19.12
CA ASN A 333 26.90 5.11 -20.48
C ASN A 333 28.13 4.79 -21.35
N SER A 334 29.34 5.19 -20.90
CA SER A 334 30.59 5.04 -21.65
C SER A 334 31.57 4.01 -21.07
N GLY A 335 31.32 3.48 -19.88
CA GLY A 335 32.18 2.47 -19.28
C GLY A 335 31.80 2.08 -17.86
N PHE A 336 32.71 1.42 -17.16
CA PHE A 336 32.49 0.92 -15.80
C PHE A 336 33.78 0.88 -14.98
N MET A 337 33.63 0.82 -13.67
CA MET A 337 34.70 0.60 -12.70
C MET A 337 34.38 -0.67 -11.92
N VAL A 338 35.38 -1.52 -11.75
CA VAL A 338 35.25 -2.77 -11.01
C VAL A 338 36.19 -2.81 -9.83
N ARG A 339 35.84 -3.63 -8.83
CA ARG A 339 36.70 -4.09 -7.76
C ARG A 339 36.95 -5.58 -7.94
N SER A 340 38.22 -5.97 -7.86
CA SER A 340 38.70 -7.35 -7.95
C SER A 340 39.52 -7.69 -6.71
N SER A 341 39.37 -8.91 -6.19
CA SER A 341 40.12 -9.40 -5.02
C SER A 341 41.11 -10.48 -5.42
N GLY A 342 42.31 -10.44 -4.84
CA GLY A 342 43.34 -11.49 -4.88
C GLY A 342 44.20 -11.54 -6.14
N THR A 343 43.67 -11.22 -7.33
CA THR A 343 44.48 -11.24 -8.56
C THR A 343 44.56 -9.87 -9.22
N HIS A 344 45.79 -9.40 -9.45
CA HIS A 344 46.06 -8.12 -10.09
C HIS A 344 45.51 -8.11 -11.53
N PRO A 345 44.56 -7.22 -11.87
CA PRO A 345 43.89 -7.23 -13.17
C PRO A 345 44.86 -7.14 -14.36
N GLY A 346 45.94 -6.36 -14.22
CA GLY A 346 46.92 -6.12 -15.29
C GLY A 346 47.73 -7.36 -15.72
N ILE A 347 47.65 -8.48 -15.01
CA ILE A 347 48.31 -9.75 -15.40
C ILE A 347 47.57 -10.41 -16.57
N PHE A 348 46.29 -10.12 -16.75
CA PHE A 348 45.42 -10.78 -17.73
C PHE A 348 45.05 -9.92 -18.92
N PHE A 349 45.59 -8.70 -19.02
CA PHE A 349 45.13 -7.70 -19.98
C PHE A 349 46.31 -7.11 -20.74
N ALA A 350 46.98 -7.97 -21.51
CA ALA A 350 48.11 -7.60 -22.36
C ALA A 350 47.63 -7.04 -23.70
N GLU A 351 46.41 -7.40 -24.12
CA GLU A 351 45.78 -6.91 -25.35
C GLU A 351 44.90 -5.68 -25.11
N GLN A 352 44.75 -4.86 -26.15
CA GLN A 352 44.03 -3.58 -26.08
C GLN A 352 42.50 -3.74 -26.01
N GLN A 353 41.93 -4.91 -26.34
CA GLN A 353 40.49 -5.10 -26.45
C GLN A 353 40.04 -6.37 -25.70
N LEU A 354 39.19 -6.19 -24.69
CA LEU A 354 38.71 -7.23 -23.78
C LEU A 354 37.22 -7.48 -24.01
N GLU A 355 36.72 -8.68 -23.75
CA GLU A 355 35.27 -8.92 -23.73
C GLU A 355 34.71 -8.73 -22.31
N PHE A 356 33.51 -8.19 -22.19
CA PHE A 356 32.80 -8.14 -20.92
C PHE A 356 31.39 -8.73 -21.02
N PHE A 357 30.94 -9.29 -19.89
CA PHE A 357 29.59 -9.82 -19.71
C PHE A 357 29.04 -9.36 -18.36
N MET A 358 27.96 -8.59 -18.40
CA MET A 358 27.20 -8.16 -17.23
C MET A 358 25.83 -8.82 -17.23
N HIS A 359 25.31 -9.13 -16.03
CA HIS A 359 23.95 -9.62 -15.87
C HIS A 359 23.20 -8.77 -14.85
N PHE A 360 22.12 -8.13 -15.29
CA PHE A 360 21.21 -7.38 -14.44
C PHE A 360 19.90 -8.14 -14.29
N ASP A 361 19.48 -8.46 -13.06
CA ASP A 361 18.41 -9.43 -12.78
C ASP A 361 17.10 -9.24 -13.58
N ILE A 362 16.65 -7.99 -13.81
CA ILE A 362 15.38 -7.72 -14.55
C ILE A 362 15.64 -7.26 -15.99
N VAL A 363 16.81 -6.69 -16.27
CA VAL A 363 17.11 -6.09 -17.58
C VAL A 363 17.70 -7.13 -18.54
N GLY A 364 18.40 -8.14 -18.00
CA GLY A 364 19.01 -9.22 -18.77
C GLY A 364 20.53 -9.09 -18.88
N PHE A 365 21.09 -9.72 -19.91
CA PHE A 365 22.52 -9.71 -20.18
C PHE A 365 22.92 -8.50 -21.00
N VAL A 366 24.11 -7.97 -20.72
CA VAL A 366 24.79 -6.96 -21.53
C VAL A 366 26.17 -7.49 -21.85
N HIS A 367 26.54 -7.49 -23.13
CA HIS A 367 27.86 -7.91 -23.56
C HIS A 367 28.46 -6.93 -24.58
N GLY A 368 29.78 -6.96 -24.70
CA GLY A 368 30.52 -6.10 -25.61
C GLY A 368 32.01 -6.21 -25.39
N THR A 369 32.76 -5.29 -25.98
CA THR A 369 34.20 -5.15 -25.76
C THR A 369 34.53 -3.88 -25.00
N CYS A 370 35.61 -3.93 -24.22
CA CYS A 370 36.12 -2.80 -23.46
C CYS A 370 37.65 -2.73 -23.44
N THR A 371 38.15 -1.53 -23.21
CA THR A 371 39.57 -1.26 -23.02
C THR A 371 39.83 -0.91 -21.56
N LEU A 372 40.87 -1.49 -20.98
CA LEU A 372 41.37 -1.12 -19.66
C LEU A 372 42.03 0.27 -19.72
N LEU A 373 41.59 1.20 -18.89
CA LEU A 373 42.13 2.57 -18.83
C LEU A 373 43.16 2.75 -17.72
N TRP A 374 42.89 2.21 -16.53
CA TRP A 374 43.73 2.36 -15.35
C TRP A 374 43.46 1.24 -14.34
N ILE A 375 44.45 0.98 -13.50
CA ILE A 375 44.37 0.09 -12.34
C ILE A 375 44.90 0.88 -11.13
N LYS A 376 44.22 0.76 -9.99
CA LYS A 376 44.67 1.30 -8.70
C LYS A 376 44.54 0.22 -7.63
N GLU A 377 45.58 0.02 -6.84
CA GLU A 377 45.53 -0.81 -5.64
C GLU A 377 44.78 -0.07 -4.52
N ASP A 378 44.07 -0.81 -3.67
CA ASP A 378 43.43 -0.24 -2.49
C ASP A 378 44.48 0.05 -1.42
N ASP A 379 44.64 1.32 -1.08
CA ASP A 379 45.61 1.78 -0.07
C ASP A 379 45.38 1.15 1.33
N ASN A 380 44.21 0.54 1.57
CA ASN A 380 43.85 -0.11 2.82
C ASN A 380 43.85 -1.64 2.77
N ASN A 381 44.01 -2.26 1.59
CA ASN A 381 43.99 -3.70 1.42
C ASN A 381 44.80 -4.12 0.18
N GLU A 382 46.02 -4.60 0.41
CA GLU A 382 46.99 -5.00 -0.63
C GLU A 382 46.47 -6.10 -1.59
N ASP A 383 45.40 -6.81 -1.21
CA ASP A 383 44.75 -7.83 -2.05
C ASP A 383 43.52 -7.31 -2.82
N THR A 384 43.24 -6.00 -2.81
CA THR A 384 42.08 -5.41 -3.51
C THR A 384 42.53 -4.41 -4.58
N PHE A 385 41.99 -4.57 -5.79
CA PHE A 385 42.32 -3.74 -6.95
C PHE A 385 41.07 -3.12 -7.55
N PHE A 386 41.14 -1.83 -7.86
CA PHE A 386 40.15 -1.11 -8.66
C PHE A 386 40.65 -0.96 -10.09
N ALA A 387 39.78 -1.16 -11.06
CA ALA A 387 40.12 -0.98 -12.47
C ALA A 387 38.99 -0.27 -13.22
N GLY A 388 39.37 0.68 -14.07
CA GLY A 388 38.45 1.44 -14.91
C GLY A 388 38.49 0.97 -16.36
N PHE A 389 37.32 0.76 -16.95
CA PHE A 389 37.16 0.30 -18.32
C PHE A 389 36.28 1.25 -19.12
N LYS A 390 36.58 1.37 -20.41
CA LYS A 390 35.76 2.09 -21.39
C LYS A 390 35.11 1.09 -22.34
N PHE A 391 33.85 1.31 -22.72
CA PHE A 391 33.22 0.53 -23.78
C PHE A 391 33.80 0.89 -25.15
N ASP A 392 34.16 -0.13 -25.94
CA ASP A 392 34.61 0.06 -27.33
C ASP A 392 33.50 -0.32 -28.30
N GLU A 393 33.03 -1.57 -28.24
CA GLU A 393 31.94 -2.09 -29.07
C GLU A 393 30.83 -2.67 -28.19
N ILE A 394 29.62 -2.14 -28.35
CA ILE A 394 28.43 -2.60 -27.62
C ILE A 394 27.22 -2.36 -28.52
N SER A 395 26.32 -3.34 -28.60
CA SER A 395 25.13 -3.25 -29.46
C SER A 395 24.18 -2.15 -28.97
N GLU A 396 23.35 -1.59 -29.85
CA GLU A 396 22.36 -0.58 -29.44
C GLU A 396 21.34 -1.12 -28.43
N LEU A 397 21.01 -2.41 -28.52
CA LEU A 397 20.15 -3.09 -27.54
C LEU A 397 20.84 -3.15 -26.17
N ASP A 398 22.13 -3.50 -26.14
CA ASP A 398 22.93 -3.59 -24.91
C ASP A 398 23.17 -2.22 -24.29
N LYS A 399 23.40 -1.17 -25.09
CA LYS A 399 23.44 0.23 -24.60
C LYS A 399 22.12 0.63 -23.94
N ALA A 400 20.99 0.31 -24.58
CA ALA A 400 19.67 0.59 -24.02
C ALA A 400 19.46 -0.18 -22.70
N ASN A 401 19.94 -1.42 -22.61
CA ASN A 401 19.92 -2.22 -21.39
C ASN A 401 20.80 -1.62 -20.29
N VAL A 402 22.01 -1.13 -20.60
CA VAL A 402 22.85 -0.39 -19.63
C VAL A 402 22.11 0.85 -19.12
N LYS A 403 21.52 1.66 -20.01
CA LYS A 403 20.75 2.85 -19.63
C LYS A 403 19.55 2.48 -18.74
N GLU A 404 18.81 1.42 -19.06
CA GLU A 404 17.69 0.95 -18.22
C GLU A 404 18.19 0.43 -16.86
N ALA A 405 19.29 -0.30 -16.82
CA ALA A 405 19.90 -0.80 -15.59
C ALA A 405 20.37 0.35 -14.68
N ILE A 406 21.03 1.36 -15.24
CA ILE A 406 21.40 2.60 -14.54
C ILE A 406 20.14 3.30 -13.98
N ASN A 407 19.12 3.48 -14.81
CA ASN A 407 17.87 4.14 -14.38
C ASN A 407 17.16 3.40 -13.24
N ARG A 408 17.29 2.07 -13.16
CA ARG A 408 16.64 1.25 -12.14
C ARG A 408 17.47 1.10 -10.87
N TYR A 409 18.77 0.87 -11.02
CA TYR A 409 19.65 0.38 -9.95
C TYR A 409 20.77 1.35 -9.61
N GLY A 410 21.01 2.34 -10.47
CA GLY A 410 22.03 3.35 -10.27
C GLY A 410 21.64 4.39 -9.23
N ARG A 411 22.62 4.80 -8.45
CA ARG A 411 22.60 6.02 -7.66
C ARG A 411 23.77 6.88 -8.11
N LEU A 412 23.48 8.12 -8.47
CA LEU A 412 24.47 9.06 -8.94
C LEU A 412 25.56 9.27 -7.87
N ILE A 413 26.82 9.38 -8.32
CA ILE A 413 27.95 9.74 -7.47
C ILE A 413 28.15 11.26 -7.58
N GLU A 414 27.64 11.99 -6.58
CA GLU A 414 27.53 13.47 -6.58
C GLU A 414 28.89 14.20 -6.65
N ASP A 415 29.98 13.58 -6.16
CA ASP A 415 31.34 14.18 -6.08
C ASP A 415 31.94 14.61 -7.44
N ARG A 416 31.24 14.38 -8.56
CA ARG A 416 31.66 14.75 -9.91
C ARG A 416 30.71 15.69 -10.66
N GLU A 417 29.64 16.16 -10.03
CA GLU A 417 28.77 17.21 -10.61
C GLU A 417 29.26 18.64 -10.30
N ILE A 418 30.13 18.81 -9.28
CA ILE A 418 30.58 20.13 -8.78
C ILE A 418 32.05 20.39 -9.16
N GLN A 419 32.45 20.12 -10.40
CA GLN A 419 33.76 20.56 -10.91
C GLN A 419 33.64 21.44 -12.14
#